data_AF-A0A382PYU5-F1
#
_entry.id   AF-A0A382PYU5-F1
#
_cell.length_a   1.000
_cell.length_b   1.000
_cell.length_c   1.000
_cell.angle_alpha   90.00
_cell.angle_beta   90.00
_cell.angle_gamma   90.00
#
_symmetry.space_group_name_H-M   'P 1'
#
loop_
_entity.id
_entity.type
_entity.pdbx_description
1 polymer ?
#
loop_
_entity_poly.entity_id
_entity_poly.type
_entity_poly.pdbx_seq_one_letter_code
_entity_poly.pdbx_strand_id
1 'polypeptide(L)'
;DFENILARLRGTENLVQQTIDLLEVGLKMSVTPPKICLRNLGEQVTKQLTDDPMNSPLLRPFQNFPSSIAKAKQAQLRREAISVYRSTTGPAFHKLHKFLVKRYIPNCRESIACSELPNGKAWYQQRIHTMTTTRLTPREIHTIGLREVKRIRSEMEKIKTQSGFKGSLAEFFKFLRTDERFYYKRGTQLLAGYRDISKRADPELIKLFGRLPRQPYGIRPVPSYIERSVTTAYYQPGSTTAARPGYFYANTFNLAVRPKWEMEALTLHEAVPGHHLQLAIADELTGLPEFRKYARYTAYVEGWALYAVSLGTEMGFYKDPYSKFGQLTYEMWRAIRL
;
A
#
# COMPACT_ATOMS: atom_id res chain seq x y z
N ASP A 1 19.00 3.87 -19.56
CA ASP A 1 18.06 4.40 -18.53
C ASP A 1 17.56 5.81 -18.76
N PHE A 2 18.42 6.83 -18.73
CA PHE A 2 17.99 8.23 -18.91
C PHE A 2 17.22 8.46 -20.21
N GLU A 3 17.69 7.90 -21.33
CA GLU A 3 17.01 7.98 -22.62
C GLU A 3 15.66 7.25 -22.62
N ASN A 4 15.54 6.13 -21.89
CA ASN A 4 14.25 5.44 -21.71
C ASN A 4 13.27 6.28 -20.87
N ILE A 5 13.75 7.01 -19.87
CA ILE A 5 12.93 7.95 -19.11
C ILE A 5 12.45 9.09 -20.02
N LEU A 6 13.33 9.66 -20.84
CA LEU A 6 12.94 10.67 -21.84
C LEU A 6 11.89 10.15 -22.82
N ALA A 7 12.05 8.92 -23.32
CA ALA A 7 11.06 8.29 -24.19
C ALA A 7 9.69 8.15 -23.52
N ARG A 8 9.64 7.79 -22.23
CA ARG A 8 8.39 7.74 -21.45
C ARG A 8 7.77 9.13 -21.29
N LEU A 9 8.57 10.15 -20.96
CA LEU A 9 8.10 11.52 -20.81
C LEU A 9 7.49 12.06 -22.12
N ARG A 10 8.08 11.74 -23.28
CA ARG A 10 7.54 12.07 -24.60
C ARG A 10 6.18 11.42 -24.85
N GLY A 11 5.96 10.20 -24.35
CA GLY A 11 4.69 9.49 -24.49
C GLY A 11 3.55 10.00 -23.60
N THR A 12 3.81 10.95 -22.69
CA THR A 12 2.83 11.41 -21.69
C THR A 12 1.56 11.98 -22.32
N GLU A 13 1.70 12.76 -23.41
CA GLU A 13 0.56 13.40 -24.07
C GLU A 13 -0.46 12.36 -24.58
N ASN A 14 0.03 11.34 -25.29
CA ASN A 14 -0.81 10.27 -25.80
C ASN A 14 -1.48 9.48 -24.67
N LEU A 15 -0.73 9.17 -23.61
CA LEU A 15 -1.27 8.48 -22.44
C LEU A 15 -2.39 9.29 -21.77
N VAL A 16 -2.19 10.59 -21.59
CA VAL A 16 -3.20 11.48 -21.01
C VAL A 16 -4.44 11.54 -21.90
N GLN A 17 -4.27 11.69 -23.22
CA GLN A 17 -5.41 11.74 -24.14
C GLN A 17 -6.24 10.45 -24.08
N GLN A 18 -5.58 9.29 -24.20
CA GLN A 18 -6.24 7.99 -24.11
C GLN A 18 -6.96 7.80 -22.76
N THR A 19 -6.36 8.29 -21.68
CA THR A 19 -7.00 8.27 -20.35
C THR A 19 -8.27 9.13 -20.33
N ILE A 20 -8.21 10.35 -20.87
CA ILE A 20 -9.38 11.24 -20.96
C ILE A 20 -10.48 10.58 -21.79
N ASP A 21 -10.14 9.96 -22.91
CA ASP A 21 -11.10 9.29 -23.80
C ASP A 21 -11.83 8.15 -23.07
N LEU A 22 -11.10 7.32 -22.31
CA LEU A 22 -11.69 6.26 -21.49
C LEU A 22 -12.59 6.80 -20.36
N LEU A 23 -12.18 7.90 -19.72
CA LEU A 23 -12.98 8.54 -18.67
C LEU A 23 -14.28 9.14 -19.24
N GLU A 24 -14.25 9.71 -20.44
CA GLU A 24 -15.46 10.16 -21.14
C GLU A 24 -16.39 9.00 -21.50
N VAL A 25 -15.85 7.83 -21.87
CA VAL A 25 -16.68 6.61 -22.04
C VAL A 25 -17.37 6.24 -20.72
N GLY A 26 -16.64 6.29 -19.60
CA GLY A 26 -17.22 6.06 -18.27
C GLY A 26 -18.36 7.02 -17.94
N LEU A 27 -18.23 8.31 -18.26
CA LEU A 27 -19.30 9.30 -18.11
C LEU A 27 -20.52 8.96 -18.98
N LYS A 28 -20.32 8.62 -20.26
CA LYS A 28 -21.41 8.26 -21.19
C LYS A 28 -22.18 7.02 -20.75
N MET A 29 -21.49 6.05 -20.16
CA MET A 29 -22.08 4.81 -19.67
C MET A 29 -22.66 4.92 -18.25
N SER A 30 -22.54 6.09 -17.60
CA SER A 30 -22.83 6.26 -16.17
C SER A 30 -22.07 5.26 -15.28
N VAL A 31 -20.88 4.86 -15.72
CA VAL A 31 -19.95 3.98 -14.98
C VAL A 31 -18.78 4.81 -14.51
N THR A 32 -18.94 5.44 -13.34
CA THR A 32 -17.91 6.30 -12.74
C THR A 32 -17.62 5.89 -11.30
N PRO A 33 -16.44 6.26 -10.75
CA PRO A 33 -16.21 6.24 -9.31
C PRO A 33 -17.19 7.18 -8.58
N PRO A 34 -17.42 6.97 -7.27
CA PRO A 34 -18.07 7.97 -6.41
C PRO A 34 -17.24 9.26 -6.36
N LYS A 35 -17.88 10.44 -6.42
CA LYS A 35 -17.20 11.75 -6.27
C LYS A 35 -16.29 11.80 -5.04
N ILE A 36 -16.74 11.24 -3.92
CA ILE A 36 -16.01 11.24 -2.65
C ILE A 36 -14.64 10.54 -2.75
N CYS A 37 -14.49 9.54 -3.62
CA CYS A 37 -13.22 8.84 -3.86
C CYS A 37 -12.23 9.71 -4.65
N LEU A 38 -12.71 10.73 -5.37
CA LEU A 38 -11.92 11.59 -6.25
C LEU A 38 -11.61 12.96 -5.61
N ARG A 39 -12.07 13.21 -4.38
CA ARG A 39 -12.00 14.53 -3.71
C ARG A 39 -10.60 15.18 -3.69
N ASN A 40 -9.55 14.37 -3.61
CA ASN A 40 -8.16 14.84 -3.57
C ASN A 40 -7.43 14.68 -4.92
N LEU A 41 -8.08 14.09 -5.94
CA LEU A 41 -7.41 13.72 -7.18
C LEU A 41 -6.91 14.95 -7.95
N GLY A 42 -7.71 16.02 -8.00
CA GLY A 42 -7.29 17.29 -8.60
C GLY A 42 -6.00 17.83 -7.94
N GLU A 43 -5.98 17.93 -6.62
CA GLU A 43 -4.81 18.39 -5.87
C GLU A 43 -3.58 17.48 -6.05
N GLN A 44 -3.78 16.16 -6.13
CA GLN A 44 -2.69 15.21 -6.41
C GLN A 44 -2.04 15.46 -7.77
N VAL A 45 -2.84 15.79 -8.79
CA VAL A 45 -2.32 16.15 -10.12
C VAL A 45 -1.60 17.49 -10.06
N THR A 46 -2.13 18.48 -9.34
CA THR A 46 -1.45 19.77 -9.14
C THR A 46 -0.08 19.62 -8.50
N LYS A 47 0.11 18.68 -7.57
CA LYS A 47 1.43 18.40 -6.96
C LYS A 47 2.46 17.81 -7.94
N GLN A 48 2.05 17.38 -9.13
CA GLN A 48 2.96 16.97 -10.22
C GLN A 48 3.31 18.13 -11.16
N LEU A 49 2.54 19.21 -11.11
CA LEU A 49 2.74 20.43 -11.88
C LEU A 49 3.68 21.37 -11.13
N THR A 50 4.71 21.83 -11.81
CA THR A 50 5.66 22.80 -11.26
C THR A 50 6.12 23.74 -12.36
N ASP A 51 6.30 25.02 -12.00
CA ASP A 51 6.80 26.04 -12.93
C ASP A 51 8.26 25.81 -13.30
N ASP A 52 9.06 25.27 -12.36
CA ASP A 52 10.42 24.81 -12.61
C ASP A 52 10.43 23.29 -12.84
N PRO A 53 10.67 22.82 -14.09
CA PRO A 53 10.71 21.40 -14.41
C PRO A 53 11.63 20.59 -13.50
N MET A 54 12.74 21.18 -13.03
CA MET A 54 13.71 20.48 -12.19
C MET A 54 13.20 20.21 -10.78
N ASN A 55 12.14 20.88 -10.33
CA ASN A 55 11.46 20.55 -9.08
C ASN A 55 10.46 19.39 -9.23
N SER A 56 10.20 18.93 -10.45
CA SER A 56 9.27 17.83 -10.68
C SER A 56 9.86 16.51 -10.18
N PRO A 57 9.10 15.70 -9.41
CA PRO A 57 9.50 14.34 -9.05
C PRO A 57 9.84 13.47 -10.27
N LEU A 58 9.23 13.75 -11.42
CA LEU A 58 9.47 13.04 -12.69
C LEU A 58 10.88 13.27 -13.24
N LEU A 59 11.48 14.44 -12.97
CA LEU A 59 12.81 14.79 -13.44
C LEU A 59 13.91 14.54 -12.39
N ARG A 60 13.56 13.99 -11.23
CA ARG A 60 14.52 13.68 -10.16
C ARG A 60 15.77 12.92 -10.62
N PRO A 61 15.69 11.92 -11.53
CA PRO A 61 16.89 11.26 -12.05
C PRO A 61 17.87 12.24 -12.72
N PHE A 62 17.39 13.27 -13.40
CA PHE A 62 18.23 14.25 -14.12
C PHE A 62 18.85 15.33 -13.21
N GLN A 63 18.53 15.32 -11.91
CA GLN A 63 19.23 16.15 -10.93
C GLN A 63 20.63 15.57 -10.66
N ASN A 64 20.73 14.26 -10.46
CA ASN A 64 21.95 13.57 -10.05
C ASN A 64 22.29 12.44 -11.03
N PHE A 65 23.41 12.59 -11.73
CA PHE A 65 23.92 11.57 -12.66
C PHE A 65 25.06 10.78 -12.01
N PRO A 66 25.21 9.49 -12.35
CA PRO A 66 26.41 8.73 -12.03
C PRO A 66 27.68 9.41 -12.57
N SER A 67 28.79 9.30 -11.85
CA SER A 67 30.10 9.81 -12.27
C SER A 67 30.62 9.18 -13.56
N SER A 68 30.13 7.99 -13.91
CA SER A 68 30.45 7.27 -15.15
C SER A 68 29.91 7.95 -16.43
N ILE A 69 28.98 8.90 -16.31
CA ILE A 69 28.45 9.64 -17.46
C ILE A 69 29.24 10.95 -17.61
N ALA A 70 29.80 11.20 -18.80
CA ALA A 70 30.54 12.43 -19.07
C ALA A 70 29.70 13.70 -18.84
N LYS A 71 30.29 14.74 -18.24
CA LYS A 71 29.59 15.99 -17.85
C LYS A 71 28.84 16.65 -19.01
N ALA A 72 29.39 16.62 -20.22
CA ALA A 72 28.72 17.14 -21.42
C ALA A 72 27.41 16.40 -21.72
N LYS A 73 27.40 15.07 -21.63
CA LYS A 73 26.19 14.23 -21.82
C LYS A 73 25.19 14.42 -20.68
N GLN A 74 25.65 14.58 -19.43
CA GLN A 74 24.76 14.92 -18.30
C GLN A 74 24.02 16.24 -18.57
N ALA A 75 24.74 17.28 -19.00
CA ALA A 75 24.17 18.58 -19.32
C ALA A 75 23.19 18.50 -20.49
N GLN A 76 23.52 17.72 -21.54
CA GLN A 76 22.61 17.46 -22.67
C GLN A 76 21.32 16.80 -22.20
N LEU A 77 21.40 15.67 -21.49
CA LEU A 77 20.24 14.91 -21.02
C LEU A 77 19.34 15.75 -20.10
N ARG A 78 19.94 16.61 -19.26
CA ARG A 78 19.19 17.54 -18.41
C ARG A 78 18.43 18.57 -19.22
N ARG A 79 19.08 19.21 -20.21
CA ARG A 79 18.40 20.18 -21.10
C ARG A 79 17.26 19.52 -21.87
N GLU A 80 17.48 18.32 -22.36
CA GLU A 80 16.47 17.53 -23.07
C GLU A 80 15.28 17.18 -22.16
N ALA A 81 15.53 16.75 -20.92
CA ALA A 81 14.47 16.48 -19.95
C ALA A 81 13.63 17.72 -19.63
N ILE A 82 14.27 18.87 -19.42
CA ILE A 82 13.60 20.16 -19.20
C ILE A 82 12.75 20.53 -20.42
N SER A 83 13.31 20.38 -21.62
CA SER A 83 12.62 20.70 -22.88
C SER A 83 11.39 19.80 -23.09
N VAL A 84 11.53 18.49 -22.91
CA VAL A 84 10.41 17.53 -23.00
C VAL A 84 9.35 17.83 -21.94
N TYR A 85 9.74 18.13 -20.70
CA TYR A 85 8.76 18.44 -19.66
C TYR A 85 7.93 19.68 -20.03
N ARG A 86 8.58 20.75 -20.48
CA ARG A 86 7.91 22.00 -20.85
C ARG A 86 7.01 21.86 -22.07
N SER A 87 7.45 21.10 -23.07
CA SER A 87 6.74 20.97 -24.35
C SER A 87 5.62 19.93 -24.32
N THR A 88 5.76 18.84 -23.56
CA THR A 88 4.79 17.73 -23.58
C THR A 88 4.21 17.40 -22.22
N THR A 89 5.07 17.07 -21.23
CA THR A 89 4.62 16.46 -19.97
C THR A 89 3.79 17.44 -19.13
N GLY A 90 4.33 18.63 -18.86
CA GLY A 90 3.63 19.68 -18.10
C GLY A 90 2.29 20.07 -18.72
N PRO A 91 2.23 20.43 -20.02
CA PRO A 91 0.97 20.72 -20.70
C PRO A 91 -0.05 19.57 -20.66
N ALA A 92 0.40 18.32 -20.83
CA ALA A 92 -0.47 17.15 -20.74
C ALA A 92 -1.09 17.00 -19.34
N PHE A 93 -0.31 17.16 -18.27
CA PHE A 93 -0.85 17.13 -16.90
C PHE A 93 -1.80 18.31 -16.61
N HIS A 94 -1.56 19.51 -17.17
CA HIS A 94 -2.50 20.63 -17.07
C HIS A 94 -3.83 20.31 -17.76
N LYS A 95 -3.78 19.69 -18.95
CA LYS A 95 -4.96 19.22 -19.68
C LYS A 95 -5.74 18.19 -18.87
N LEU A 96 -5.06 17.19 -18.30
CA LEU A 96 -5.66 16.19 -17.42
C LEU A 96 -6.33 16.85 -16.20
N HIS A 97 -5.62 17.74 -15.51
CA HIS A 97 -6.16 18.46 -14.35
C HIS A 97 -7.43 19.23 -14.71
N LYS A 98 -7.40 20.03 -15.78
CA LYS A 98 -8.55 20.81 -16.25
C LYS A 98 -9.75 19.91 -16.56
N PHE A 99 -9.53 18.80 -17.27
CA PHE A 99 -10.57 17.82 -17.56
C PHE A 99 -11.15 17.21 -16.27
N LEU A 100 -10.29 16.73 -15.37
CA LEU A 100 -10.72 16.10 -14.12
C LEU A 100 -11.58 17.05 -13.28
N VAL A 101 -11.11 18.27 -13.06
CA VAL A 101 -11.76 19.23 -12.16
C VAL A 101 -13.02 19.84 -12.78
N LYS A 102 -12.99 20.21 -14.07
CA LYS A 102 -14.11 20.93 -14.69
C LYS A 102 -15.18 20.03 -15.28
N ARG A 103 -14.82 18.80 -15.66
CA ARG A 103 -15.70 17.90 -16.42
C ARG A 103 -15.91 16.57 -15.71
N TYR A 104 -14.86 15.81 -15.45
CA TYR A 104 -15.02 14.43 -14.97
C TYR A 104 -15.61 14.34 -13.56
N ILE A 105 -14.94 14.94 -12.56
CA ILE A 105 -15.34 14.84 -11.15
C ILE A 105 -16.74 15.41 -10.89
N PRO A 106 -17.12 16.60 -11.41
CA PRO A 106 -18.48 17.13 -11.21
C PRO A 106 -19.59 16.22 -11.75
N ASN A 107 -19.29 15.43 -12.78
CA ASN A 107 -20.24 14.54 -13.46
C ASN A 107 -20.13 13.06 -13.01
N CYS A 108 -19.28 12.76 -12.02
CA CYS A 108 -19.24 11.43 -11.42
C CYS A 108 -20.45 11.21 -10.50
N ARG A 109 -20.84 9.96 -10.28
CA ARG A 109 -21.92 9.58 -9.36
C ARG A 109 -21.63 9.98 -7.90
N GLU A 110 -22.69 10.24 -7.15
CA GLU A 110 -22.62 10.51 -5.69
C GLU A 110 -22.79 9.24 -4.86
N SER A 111 -23.54 8.27 -5.40
CA SER A 111 -23.69 6.94 -4.82
C SER A 111 -22.33 6.31 -4.55
N ILE A 112 -22.26 5.49 -3.50
CA ILE A 112 -21.00 4.85 -3.07
C ILE A 112 -20.97 3.36 -3.40
N ALA A 113 -22.12 2.68 -3.41
CA ALA A 113 -22.14 1.24 -3.58
C ALA A 113 -21.92 0.86 -5.04
N CYS A 114 -21.13 -0.19 -5.28
CA CYS A 114 -20.96 -0.74 -6.63
C CYS A 114 -22.29 -1.26 -7.20
N SER A 115 -23.20 -1.71 -6.33
CA SER A 115 -24.54 -2.19 -6.68
C SER A 115 -25.44 -1.12 -7.33
N GLU A 116 -25.11 0.16 -7.16
CA GLU A 116 -25.86 1.29 -7.74
C GLU A 116 -25.41 1.64 -9.17
N LEU A 117 -24.37 0.98 -9.68
CA LEU A 117 -23.99 1.07 -11.09
C LEU A 117 -24.96 0.27 -11.99
N PRO A 118 -25.01 0.55 -13.30
CA PRO A 118 -25.68 -0.33 -14.26
C PRO A 118 -25.15 -1.77 -14.14
N ASN A 119 -26.04 -2.73 -13.90
CA ASN A 119 -25.70 -4.13 -13.61
C ASN A 119 -24.75 -4.35 -12.39
N GLY A 120 -24.74 -3.39 -11.45
CA GLY A 120 -23.78 -3.32 -10.36
C GLY A 120 -23.78 -4.51 -9.41
N LYS A 121 -24.93 -5.16 -9.18
CA LYS A 121 -25.01 -6.36 -8.33
C LYS A 121 -24.26 -7.55 -8.94
N ALA A 122 -24.42 -7.79 -10.24
CA ALA A 122 -23.70 -8.86 -10.95
C ALA A 122 -22.20 -8.54 -11.02
N TRP A 123 -21.84 -7.27 -11.25
CA TRP A 123 -20.45 -6.83 -11.19
C TRP A 123 -19.85 -7.06 -9.81
N TYR A 124 -20.57 -6.73 -8.74
CA TYR A 124 -20.10 -6.95 -7.38
C TYR A 124 -19.90 -8.45 -7.08
N GLN A 125 -20.83 -9.33 -7.48
CA GLN A 125 -20.67 -10.77 -7.36
C GLN A 125 -19.45 -11.30 -8.14
N GLN A 126 -19.25 -10.82 -9.37
CA GLN A 126 -18.07 -11.20 -10.16
C GLN A 126 -16.77 -10.68 -9.54
N ARG A 127 -16.79 -9.46 -8.99
CA ARG A 127 -15.63 -8.88 -8.29
C ARG A 127 -15.29 -9.66 -7.03
N ILE A 128 -16.27 -10.13 -6.28
CA ILE A 128 -16.05 -11.07 -5.18
C ILE A 128 -15.31 -12.29 -5.72
N HIS A 129 -15.84 -12.94 -6.75
CA HIS A 129 -15.21 -14.14 -7.32
C HIS A 129 -13.77 -13.88 -7.80
N THR A 130 -13.51 -12.78 -8.52
CA THR A 130 -12.16 -12.43 -8.99
C THR A 130 -11.20 -12.14 -7.83
N MET A 131 -11.67 -11.47 -6.78
CA MET A 131 -10.80 -11.04 -5.67
C MET A 131 -10.57 -12.15 -4.64
N THR A 132 -11.56 -13.01 -4.42
CA THR A 132 -11.55 -14.03 -3.36
C THR A 132 -11.37 -15.45 -3.87
N THR A 133 -11.62 -15.70 -5.16
CA THR A 133 -11.74 -17.03 -5.79
C THR A 133 -12.87 -17.91 -5.25
N THR A 134 -13.65 -17.42 -4.28
CA THR A 134 -14.80 -18.16 -3.73
C THR A 134 -16.03 -17.97 -4.63
N ARG A 135 -17.04 -18.81 -4.40
CA ARG A 135 -18.38 -18.65 -5.00
C ARG A 135 -19.41 -18.15 -4.00
N LEU A 136 -18.97 -17.69 -2.83
CA LEU A 136 -19.86 -17.17 -1.80
C LEU A 136 -20.55 -15.90 -2.30
N THR A 137 -21.79 -15.74 -1.88
CA THR A 137 -22.58 -14.54 -2.11
C THR A 137 -22.13 -13.41 -1.17
N PRO A 138 -22.40 -12.13 -1.52
CA PRO A 138 -22.21 -11.00 -0.60
C PRO A 138 -22.80 -11.23 0.79
N ARG A 139 -23.99 -11.85 0.87
CA ARG A 139 -24.69 -12.06 2.13
C ARG A 139 -24.00 -13.10 3.02
N GLU A 140 -23.47 -14.16 2.42
CA GLU A 140 -22.70 -15.17 3.15
C GLU A 140 -21.39 -14.57 3.68
N ILE A 141 -20.69 -13.79 2.86
CA ILE A 141 -19.46 -13.09 3.27
C ILE A 141 -19.75 -12.11 4.41
N HIS A 142 -20.81 -11.32 4.31
CA HIS A 142 -21.21 -10.41 5.37
C HIS A 142 -21.53 -11.16 6.68
N THR A 143 -22.18 -12.32 6.59
CA THR A 143 -22.49 -13.17 7.76
C THR A 143 -21.21 -13.72 8.41
N ILE A 144 -20.20 -14.06 7.60
CA ILE A 144 -18.87 -14.43 8.11
C ILE A 144 -18.23 -13.22 8.83
N GLY A 145 -18.28 -12.03 8.22
CA GLY A 145 -17.79 -10.80 8.82
C GLY A 145 -18.38 -10.54 10.21
N LEU A 146 -19.71 -10.60 10.35
CA LEU A 146 -20.40 -10.44 11.64
C LEU A 146 -19.95 -11.46 12.70
N ARG A 147 -19.75 -12.72 12.30
CA ARG A 147 -19.28 -13.79 13.19
C ARG A 147 -17.85 -13.54 13.66
N GLU A 148 -16.97 -13.17 12.75
CA GLU A 148 -15.57 -12.87 13.07
C GLU A 148 -15.44 -11.62 13.94
N VAL A 149 -16.21 -10.57 13.65
CA VAL A 149 -16.28 -9.38 14.52
C VAL A 149 -16.68 -9.77 15.94
N LYS A 150 -17.71 -10.62 16.11
CA LYS A 150 -18.13 -11.09 17.44
C LYS A 150 -17.02 -11.88 18.13
N ARG A 151 -16.38 -12.82 17.42
CA ARG A 151 -15.28 -13.65 17.96
C ARG A 151 -14.10 -12.79 18.41
N ILE A 152 -13.60 -11.92 17.53
CA ILE A 152 -12.43 -11.07 17.79
C ILE A 152 -12.73 -10.08 18.92
N ARG A 153 -13.94 -9.52 18.97
CA ARG A 153 -14.35 -8.65 20.09
C ARG A 153 -14.28 -9.39 21.42
N SER A 154 -14.70 -10.65 21.48
CA SER A 154 -14.58 -11.46 22.70
C SER A 154 -13.12 -11.68 23.10
N GLU A 155 -12.22 -11.89 22.14
CA GLU A 155 -10.79 -12.02 22.43
C GLU A 155 -10.19 -10.71 22.92
N MET A 156 -10.58 -9.57 22.33
CA MET A 156 -10.14 -8.24 22.78
C MET A 156 -10.51 -7.97 24.26
N GLU A 157 -11.70 -8.40 24.71
CA GLU A 157 -12.10 -8.29 26.12
C GLU A 157 -11.21 -9.13 27.05
N LYS A 158 -10.83 -10.34 26.63
CA LYS A 158 -9.89 -11.19 27.39
C LYS A 158 -8.53 -10.52 27.51
N ILE A 159 -8.00 -9.99 26.41
CA ILE A 159 -6.70 -9.30 26.41
C ILE A 159 -6.72 -8.03 27.27
N LYS A 160 -7.79 -7.22 27.21
CA LYS A 160 -7.98 -6.08 28.12
C LYS A 160 -7.93 -6.51 29.59
N THR A 161 -8.58 -7.64 29.90
CA THR A 161 -8.60 -8.18 31.27
C THR A 161 -7.20 -8.64 31.70
N GLN A 162 -6.48 -9.33 30.83
CA GLN A 162 -5.09 -9.76 31.05
C GLN A 162 -4.11 -8.60 31.20
N SER A 163 -4.36 -7.46 30.55
CA SER A 163 -3.54 -6.25 30.71
C SER A 163 -3.71 -5.58 32.07
N GLY A 164 -4.65 -6.05 32.91
CA GLY A 164 -4.99 -5.46 34.20
C GLY A 164 -5.82 -4.18 34.12
N PHE A 165 -6.22 -3.74 32.91
CA PHE A 165 -6.96 -2.50 32.72
C PHE A 165 -8.37 -2.58 33.34
N LYS A 166 -8.72 -1.58 34.16
CA LYS A 166 -10.04 -1.46 34.78
C LYS A 166 -10.90 -0.53 33.94
N GLY A 167 -12.15 -0.92 33.68
CA GLY A 167 -13.08 -0.19 32.84
C GLY A 167 -13.55 -0.98 31.62
N SER A 168 -14.32 -0.32 30.77
CA SER A 168 -14.89 -0.86 29.53
C SER A 168 -13.85 -1.00 28.41
N LEU A 169 -14.19 -1.79 27.39
CA LEU A 169 -13.37 -1.89 26.17
C LEU A 169 -13.27 -0.56 25.40
N ALA A 170 -14.32 0.27 25.47
CA ALA A 170 -14.29 1.60 24.85
C ALA A 170 -13.25 2.52 25.54
N GLU A 171 -13.19 2.48 26.87
CA GLU A 171 -12.16 3.21 27.63
C GLU A 171 -10.76 2.65 27.37
N PHE A 172 -10.64 1.33 27.20
CA PHE A 172 -9.37 0.71 26.82
C PHE A 172 -8.90 1.16 25.44
N PHE A 173 -9.79 1.21 24.44
CA PHE A 173 -9.46 1.77 23.13
C PHE A 173 -9.03 3.24 23.22
N LYS A 174 -9.68 4.04 24.08
CA LYS A 174 -9.27 5.43 24.30
C LYS A 174 -7.87 5.48 24.90
N PHE A 175 -7.61 4.71 25.96
CA PHE A 175 -6.30 4.59 26.59
C PHE A 175 -5.19 4.23 25.59
N LEU A 176 -5.40 3.20 24.77
CA LEU A 176 -4.43 2.78 23.74
C LEU A 176 -4.14 3.87 22.69
N ARG A 177 -5.12 4.74 22.42
CA ARG A 177 -4.98 5.83 21.45
C ARG A 177 -4.36 7.09 22.03
N THR A 178 -4.50 7.33 23.34
CA THR A 178 -4.11 8.62 23.95
C THR A 178 -2.88 8.55 24.84
N ASP A 179 -2.53 7.40 25.40
CA ASP A 179 -1.37 7.30 26.29
C ASP A 179 -0.05 7.38 25.50
N GLU A 180 0.79 8.36 25.84
CA GLU A 180 2.04 8.65 25.14
C GLU A 180 3.03 7.48 25.15
N ARG A 181 2.92 6.54 26.11
CA ARG A 181 3.81 5.37 26.19
C ARG A 181 3.79 4.55 24.90
N PHE A 182 2.66 4.57 24.19
CA PHE A 182 2.46 3.79 22.98
C PHE A 182 3.04 4.43 21.73
N TYR A 183 3.61 5.62 21.79
CA TYR A 183 4.09 6.33 20.61
C TYR A 183 5.58 6.63 20.69
N TYR A 184 6.21 6.67 19.52
CA TYR A 184 7.57 7.21 19.40
C TYR A 184 7.51 8.71 19.13
N LYS A 185 8.51 9.43 19.63
CA LYS A 185 8.63 10.88 19.42
C LYS A 185 9.37 11.23 18.12
N ARG A 186 10.11 10.28 17.53
CA ARG A 186 10.90 10.48 16.30
C ARG A 186 10.70 9.34 15.31
N GLY A 187 10.60 9.69 14.03
CA GLY A 187 10.43 8.70 12.95
C GLY A 187 11.59 7.70 12.86
N THR A 188 12.80 8.12 13.22
CA THR A 188 13.98 7.24 13.30
C THR A 188 13.82 6.15 14.36
N GLN A 189 13.14 6.42 15.48
CA GLN A 189 12.86 5.42 16.52
C GLN A 189 11.79 4.43 16.05
N LEU A 190 10.76 4.90 15.34
CA LEU A 190 9.75 4.03 14.73
C LEU A 190 10.40 3.06 13.73
N LEU A 191 11.26 3.56 12.84
CA LEU A 191 11.99 2.73 11.88
C LEU A 191 12.94 1.74 12.57
N ALA A 192 13.60 2.14 13.65
CA ALA A 192 14.45 1.25 14.44
C ALA A 192 13.64 0.13 15.09
N GLY A 193 12.45 0.42 15.64
CA GLY A 193 11.55 -0.59 16.20
C GLY A 193 11.11 -1.62 15.17
N TYR A 194 10.75 -1.19 13.95
CA TYR A 194 10.42 -2.15 12.87
C TYR A 194 11.62 -3.02 12.47
N ARG A 195 12.85 -2.48 12.48
CA ARG A 195 14.07 -3.24 12.22
C ARG A 195 14.36 -4.26 13.31
N ASP A 196 14.17 -3.89 14.58
CA ASP A 196 14.30 -4.81 15.71
C ASP A 196 13.34 -5.99 15.58
N ILE A 197 12.04 -5.71 15.39
CA ILE A 197 11.00 -6.75 15.24
C ILE A 197 11.34 -7.67 14.07
N SER A 198 11.72 -7.10 12.92
CA SER A 198 12.14 -7.87 11.73
C SER A 198 13.31 -8.80 12.05
N LYS A 199 14.33 -8.28 12.76
CA LYS A 199 15.50 -9.08 13.10
C LYS A 199 15.21 -10.20 14.09
N ARG A 200 14.28 -9.99 15.02
CA ARG A 200 13.77 -11.04 15.91
C ARG A 200 12.97 -12.10 15.17
N ALA A 201 12.32 -11.76 14.05
CA ALA A 201 11.51 -12.69 13.27
C ALA A 201 12.38 -13.63 12.42
N ASP A 202 13.50 -13.14 11.89
CA ASP A 202 14.42 -13.92 11.03
C ASP A 202 14.75 -15.34 11.56
N PRO A 203 15.24 -15.52 12.82
CA PRO A 203 15.59 -16.85 13.33
C PRO A 203 14.38 -17.75 13.61
N GLU A 204 13.17 -17.20 13.66
CA GLU A 204 11.94 -17.96 13.91
C GLU A 204 11.40 -18.58 12.62
N LEU A 205 11.78 -18.06 11.46
CA LEU A 205 11.32 -18.56 10.16
C LEU A 205 11.73 -20.02 9.92
N ILE A 206 12.95 -20.41 10.31
CA ILE A 206 13.45 -21.78 10.13
C ILE A 206 12.65 -22.83 10.91
N LYS A 207 11.91 -22.42 11.94
CA LYS A 207 11.09 -23.33 12.76
C LYS A 207 9.77 -23.67 12.08
N LEU A 208 9.28 -22.81 11.18
CA LEU A 208 7.96 -22.90 10.56
C LEU A 208 8.01 -23.15 9.05
N PHE A 209 9.09 -22.76 8.37
CA PHE A 209 9.17 -22.79 6.90
C PHE A 209 10.39 -23.59 6.41
N GLY A 210 10.13 -24.63 5.62
CA GLY A 210 11.18 -25.45 5.01
C GLY A 210 11.91 -24.79 3.83
N ARG A 211 11.42 -23.64 3.34
CA ARG A 211 12.06 -22.85 2.27
C ARG A 211 12.06 -21.38 2.62
N LEU A 212 13.24 -20.77 2.62
CA LEU A 212 13.43 -19.34 2.83
C LEU A 212 13.97 -18.69 1.53
N PRO A 213 13.57 -17.45 1.22
CA PRO A 213 14.08 -16.72 0.08
C PRO A 213 15.53 -16.29 0.31
N ARG A 214 16.29 -16.15 -0.77
CA ARG A 214 17.64 -15.58 -0.79
C ARG A 214 17.62 -14.06 -0.88
N GLN A 215 16.58 -13.50 -1.49
CA GLN A 215 16.43 -12.07 -1.69
C GLN A 215 16.31 -11.36 -0.34
N PRO A 216 17.16 -10.36 -0.04
CA PRO A 216 17.07 -9.65 1.23
C PRO A 216 15.93 -8.63 1.24
N TYR A 217 15.58 -8.17 2.44
CA TYR A 217 14.68 -7.05 2.66
C TYR A 217 15.24 -6.01 3.61
N GLY A 218 14.65 -4.81 3.60
CA GLY A 218 14.96 -3.78 4.58
C GLY A 218 13.75 -2.91 4.91
N ILE A 219 13.95 -1.98 5.83
CA ILE A 219 12.92 -1.05 6.29
C ILE A 219 13.33 0.39 6.00
N ARG A 220 12.46 1.14 5.33
CA ARG A 220 12.69 2.53 4.90
C ARG A 220 11.46 3.40 5.17
N PRO A 221 11.63 4.73 5.32
CA PRO A 221 10.49 5.63 5.42
C PRO A 221 9.75 5.70 4.09
N VAL A 222 8.43 5.83 4.14
CA VAL A 222 7.63 6.27 2.98
C VAL A 222 8.18 7.61 2.47
N PRO A 223 8.36 7.80 1.15
CA PRO A 223 8.83 9.07 0.61
C PRO A 223 7.89 10.24 0.95
N SER A 224 8.47 11.39 1.34
CA SER A 224 7.73 12.57 1.82
C SER A 224 6.69 13.12 0.84
N TYR A 225 6.88 12.94 -0.46
CA TYR A 225 5.94 13.42 -1.48
C TYR A 225 4.61 12.61 -1.55
N ILE A 226 4.54 11.42 -0.93
CA ILE A 226 3.32 10.60 -0.84
C ILE A 226 2.90 10.24 0.59
N GLU A 227 3.69 10.58 1.62
CA GLU A 227 3.46 10.13 3.00
C GLU A 227 2.08 10.49 3.59
N ARG A 228 1.45 11.58 3.11
CA ARG A 228 0.09 11.99 3.51
C ARG A 228 -1.03 11.17 2.87
N SER A 229 -0.74 10.52 1.75
CA SER A 229 -1.71 9.69 1.00
C SER A 229 -1.53 8.19 1.27
N VAL A 230 -0.38 7.80 1.83
CA VAL A 230 -0.13 6.43 2.31
C VAL A 230 -0.65 6.31 3.74
N THR A 231 -1.25 5.16 4.07
CA THR A 231 -1.75 4.88 5.42
C THR A 231 -0.58 4.56 6.36
N THR A 232 -0.45 3.32 6.83
CA THR A 232 0.56 2.96 7.84
C THR A 232 1.86 2.49 7.20
N ALA A 233 1.76 1.69 6.13
CA ALA A 233 2.89 1.06 5.48
C ALA A 233 2.52 0.47 4.12
N TYR A 234 3.52 -0.02 3.39
CA TYR A 234 3.36 -1.00 2.33
C TYR A 234 4.67 -1.78 2.11
N TYR A 235 4.56 -2.98 1.56
CA TYR A 235 5.69 -3.74 1.07
C TYR A 235 5.91 -3.52 -0.44
N GLN A 236 7.15 -3.21 -0.81
CA GLN A 236 7.62 -3.20 -2.19
C GLN A 236 8.40 -4.50 -2.46
N PRO A 237 7.91 -5.39 -3.34
CA PRO A 237 8.63 -6.60 -3.72
C PRO A 237 9.97 -6.27 -4.34
N GLY A 238 10.99 -7.11 -4.09
CA GLY A 238 12.28 -7.03 -4.77
C GLY A 238 12.23 -7.51 -6.22
N SER A 239 13.39 -7.69 -6.82
CA SER A 239 13.58 -8.42 -8.07
C SER A 239 14.98 -9.02 -8.11
N THR A 240 15.04 -10.35 -8.22
CA THR A 240 16.29 -11.10 -8.36
C THR A 240 17.01 -10.71 -9.66
N THR A 241 16.27 -10.58 -10.76
CA THR A 241 16.81 -10.17 -12.07
C THR A 241 17.42 -8.76 -12.04
N ALA A 242 16.81 -7.83 -11.31
CA ALA A 242 17.29 -6.45 -11.20
C ALA A 242 18.23 -6.23 -10.00
N ALA A 243 18.64 -7.29 -9.29
CA ALA A 243 19.43 -7.24 -8.06
C ALA A 243 18.88 -6.22 -7.03
N ARG A 244 17.55 -6.13 -6.92
CA ARG A 244 16.87 -5.14 -6.08
C ARG A 244 16.22 -5.83 -4.88
N PRO A 245 16.57 -5.47 -3.64
CA PRO A 245 15.92 -6.04 -2.46
C PRO A 245 14.45 -5.61 -2.32
N GLY A 246 13.72 -6.35 -1.49
CA GLY A 246 12.41 -5.95 -1.01
C GLY A 246 12.50 -4.84 0.04
N TYR A 247 11.46 -4.03 0.18
CA TYR A 247 11.40 -3.01 1.23
C TYR A 247 10.03 -2.94 1.88
N PHE A 248 10.00 -3.05 3.20
CA PHE A 248 8.88 -2.59 4.01
C PHE A 248 9.04 -1.05 4.18
N TYR A 249 8.15 -0.31 3.55
CA TYR A 249 8.03 1.14 3.72
C TYR A 249 7.11 1.46 4.89
N ALA A 250 7.67 2.02 5.97
CA ALA A 250 6.93 2.46 7.14
C ALA A 250 6.65 3.96 7.07
N ASN A 251 5.40 4.36 7.31
CA ASN A 251 5.03 5.77 7.27
C ASN A 251 5.40 6.49 8.57
N THR A 252 6.39 7.38 8.49
CA THR A 252 6.85 8.20 9.62
C THR A 252 6.10 9.53 9.76
N PHE A 253 5.15 9.83 8.87
CA PHE A 253 4.28 10.99 8.98
C PHE A 253 3.22 10.77 10.07
N ASN A 254 2.98 11.82 10.86
CA ASN A 254 2.00 11.84 11.96
C ASN A 254 2.17 10.65 12.94
N LEU A 255 3.26 10.66 13.72
CA LEU A 255 3.60 9.56 14.63
C LEU A 255 2.54 9.28 15.72
N ALA A 256 1.68 10.26 16.04
CA ALA A 256 0.59 10.10 16.99
C ALA A 256 -0.50 9.09 16.56
N VAL A 257 -0.45 8.62 15.32
CA VAL A 257 -1.32 7.53 14.81
C VAL A 257 -0.51 6.30 14.37
N ARG A 258 0.70 6.12 14.94
CA ARG A 258 1.61 5.00 14.67
C ARG A 258 2.00 4.31 15.99
N PRO A 259 1.04 3.63 16.64
CA PRO A 259 1.28 3.04 17.94
C PRO A 259 2.22 1.83 17.89
N LYS A 260 3.03 1.68 18.95
CA LYS A 260 3.96 0.55 19.16
C LYS A 260 3.24 -0.80 19.22
N TRP A 261 2.04 -0.83 19.78
CA TRP A 261 1.29 -2.06 19.99
C TRP A 261 0.83 -2.72 18.68
N GLU A 262 0.79 -2.01 17.54
CA GLU A 262 0.51 -2.60 16.22
C GLU A 262 1.75 -3.11 15.50
N MET A 263 2.95 -2.73 15.95
CA MET A 263 4.15 -2.87 15.12
C MET A 263 4.54 -4.32 14.86
N GLU A 264 4.34 -5.22 15.82
CA GLU A 264 4.61 -6.65 15.62
C GLU A 264 3.71 -7.22 14.52
N ALA A 265 2.40 -7.01 14.60
CA ALA A 265 1.46 -7.45 13.59
C ALA A 265 1.75 -6.86 12.21
N LEU A 266 2.05 -5.56 12.12
CA LEU A 266 2.37 -4.95 10.85
C LEU A 266 3.68 -5.47 10.24
N THR A 267 4.70 -5.72 11.07
CA THR A 267 5.98 -6.27 10.59
C THR A 267 5.80 -7.68 10.04
N LEU A 268 5.09 -8.55 10.77
CA LEU A 268 4.83 -9.91 10.33
C LEU A 268 3.97 -9.95 9.06
N HIS A 269 3.13 -8.93 8.83
CA HIS A 269 2.32 -8.77 7.63
C HIS A 269 3.14 -8.30 6.40
N GLU A 270 3.89 -7.20 6.54
CA GLU A 270 4.57 -6.56 5.41
C GLU A 270 5.93 -7.19 5.08
N ALA A 271 6.62 -7.71 6.09
CA ALA A 271 7.94 -8.29 5.93
C ALA A 271 7.87 -9.82 6.06
N VAL A 272 8.45 -10.38 7.12
CA VAL A 272 8.52 -11.83 7.34
C VAL A 272 7.68 -12.23 8.55
N PRO A 273 6.88 -13.30 8.48
CA PRO A 273 6.74 -14.25 7.36
C PRO A 273 5.71 -13.83 6.29
N GLY A 274 5.22 -12.60 6.28
CA GLY A 274 4.18 -12.13 5.36
C GLY A 274 4.65 -11.86 3.93
N HIS A 275 4.38 -10.65 3.42
CA HIS A 275 4.56 -10.32 2.00
C HIS A 275 5.99 -10.52 1.49
N HIS A 276 7.02 -10.23 2.29
CA HIS A 276 8.40 -10.46 1.84
C HIS A 276 8.65 -11.93 1.56
N LEU A 277 8.35 -12.80 2.52
CA LEU A 277 8.60 -14.23 2.40
C LEU A 277 7.87 -14.81 1.18
N GLN A 278 6.57 -14.53 1.06
CA GLN A 278 5.74 -15.01 -0.03
C GLN A 278 6.23 -14.55 -1.41
N LEU A 279 6.42 -13.25 -1.57
CA LEU A 279 6.68 -12.66 -2.89
C LEU A 279 8.13 -12.87 -3.33
N ALA A 280 9.08 -12.95 -2.38
CA ALA A 280 10.45 -13.29 -2.70
C ALA A 280 10.59 -14.76 -3.14
N ILE A 281 9.90 -15.70 -2.46
CA ILE A 281 9.87 -17.09 -2.91
C ILE A 281 9.28 -17.18 -4.32
N ALA A 282 8.17 -16.48 -4.59
CA ALA A 282 7.54 -16.49 -5.92
C ALA A 282 8.47 -15.97 -7.03
N ASP A 283 9.26 -14.93 -6.77
CA ASP A 283 10.26 -14.39 -7.72
C ASP A 283 11.41 -15.38 -7.97
N GLU A 284 11.82 -16.13 -6.94
CA GLU A 284 12.92 -17.11 -6.99
C GLU A 284 12.52 -18.49 -7.54
N LEU A 285 11.23 -18.74 -7.79
CA LEU A 285 10.80 -20.02 -8.35
C LEU A 285 11.38 -20.23 -9.76
N THR A 286 11.80 -21.45 -10.04
CA THR A 286 12.23 -21.89 -11.38
C THR A 286 11.25 -22.94 -11.91
N GLY A 287 11.26 -23.19 -13.23
CA GLY A 287 10.39 -24.21 -13.85
C GLY A 287 8.91 -23.82 -13.99
N LEU A 288 8.55 -22.57 -13.68
CA LEU A 288 7.21 -22.02 -13.93
C LEU A 288 7.24 -21.02 -15.09
N PRO A 289 6.16 -20.92 -15.89
CA PRO A 289 5.99 -19.79 -16.79
C PRO A 289 6.10 -18.45 -16.04
N GLU A 290 6.89 -17.52 -16.57
CA GLU A 290 7.25 -16.26 -15.89
C GLU A 290 6.02 -15.47 -15.41
N PHE A 291 4.94 -15.43 -16.19
CA PHE A 291 3.73 -14.70 -15.80
C PHE A 291 3.13 -15.19 -14.47
N ARG A 292 3.32 -16.46 -14.09
CA ARG A 292 2.82 -17.02 -12.82
C ARG A 292 3.58 -16.50 -11.61
N LYS A 293 4.85 -16.11 -11.76
CA LYS A 293 5.65 -15.49 -10.70
C LYS A 293 5.11 -14.11 -10.32
N TYR A 294 4.55 -13.42 -11.31
CA TYR A 294 4.09 -12.04 -11.20
C TYR A 294 2.57 -11.89 -11.13
N ALA A 295 1.82 -12.97 -11.38
CA ALA A 295 0.39 -13.02 -11.12
C ALA A 295 0.12 -12.73 -9.62
N ARG A 296 -0.87 -11.88 -9.35
CA ARG A 296 -1.28 -11.52 -7.99
C ARG A 296 -2.76 -11.83 -7.82
N TYR A 297 -3.05 -12.77 -6.93
CA TYR A 297 -4.41 -13.08 -6.50
C TYR A 297 -4.61 -12.48 -5.12
N THR A 298 -5.51 -11.50 -4.98
CA THR A 298 -5.65 -10.71 -3.75
C THR A 298 -5.90 -11.60 -2.53
N ALA A 299 -6.83 -12.55 -2.58
CA ALA A 299 -7.06 -13.46 -1.45
C ALA A 299 -5.84 -14.33 -1.11
N TYR A 300 -5.02 -14.73 -2.07
CA TYR A 300 -3.79 -15.47 -1.78
C TYR A 300 -2.73 -14.59 -1.12
N VAL A 301 -2.50 -13.38 -1.65
CA VAL A 301 -1.47 -12.45 -1.15
C VAL A 301 -1.84 -11.86 0.21
N GLU A 302 -3.03 -11.29 0.32
CA GLU A 302 -3.50 -10.67 1.57
C GLU A 302 -3.89 -11.73 2.61
N GLY A 303 -4.46 -12.86 2.16
CA GLY A 303 -4.78 -13.98 3.03
C GLY A 303 -3.52 -14.63 3.60
N TRP A 304 -2.45 -14.79 2.81
CA TRP A 304 -1.14 -15.21 3.31
C TRP A 304 -0.61 -14.24 4.37
N ALA A 305 -0.61 -12.94 4.08
CA ALA A 305 -0.09 -11.95 5.00
C ALA A 305 -0.92 -11.84 6.28
N LEU A 306 -2.23 -12.11 6.23
CA LEU A 306 -3.07 -12.21 7.43
C LEU A 306 -2.83 -13.52 8.20
N TYR A 307 -2.65 -14.64 7.51
CA TYR A 307 -2.25 -15.91 8.12
C TYR A 307 -0.89 -15.79 8.82
N ALA A 308 0.10 -15.16 8.17
CA ALA A 308 1.42 -14.88 8.74
C ALA A 308 1.36 -14.10 10.06
N VAL A 309 0.42 -13.15 10.19
CA VAL A 309 0.18 -12.42 11.45
C VAL A 309 -0.30 -13.37 12.56
N SER A 310 -1.08 -14.40 12.24
CA SER A 310 -1.53 -15.39 13.23
C SER A 310 -0.39 -16.25 13.80
N LEU A 311 0.66 -16.49 13.02
CA LEU A 311 1.85 -17.25 13.42
C LEU A 311 2.73 -16.53 14.44
N GLY A 312 2.51 -15.23 14.68
CA GLY A 312 3.37 -14.46 15.57
C GLY A 312 3.48 -15.04 16.98
N THR A 313 2.41 -15.62 17.54
CA THR A 313 2.48 -16.28 18.86
C THR A 313 3.41 -17.50 18.85
N GLU A 314 3.37 -18.32 17.79
CA GLU A 314 4.28 -19.48 17.62
C GLU A 314 5.74 -19.04 17.42
N MET A 315 5.95 -17.89 16.78
CA MET A 315 7.25 -17.24 16.62
C MET A 315 7.70 -16.43 17.86
N GLY A 316 6.98 -16.52 18.98
CA GLY A 316 7.35 -15.84 20.23
C GLY A 316 7.10 -14.33 20.26
N PHE A 317 6.27 -13.79 19.36
CA PHE A 317 5.74 -12.44 19.40
C PHE A 317 4.44 -12.37 20.22
N TYR A 318 3.92 -11.15 20.43
CA TYR A 318 2.69 -10.91 21.18
C TYR A 318 2.75 -11.31 22.66
N LYS A 319 3.94 -11.24 23.25
CA LYS A 319 4.16 -11.53 24.68
C LYS A 319 3.54 -10.48 25.59
N ASP A 320 3.53 -9.24 25.14
CA ASP A 320 2.87 -8.13 25.84
C ASP A 320 1.38 -8.09 25.44
N PRO A 321 0.46 -7.91 26.41
CA PRO A 321 -0.97 -7.88 26.11
C PRO A 321 -1.34 -6.76 25.12
N TYR A 322 -0.63 -5.63 25.09
CA TYR A 322 -0.91 -4.58 24.12
C TYR A 322 -0.51 -5.01 22.71
N SER A 323 0.65 -5.66 22.52
CA SER A 323 1.01 -6.17 21.19
C SER A 323 0.10 -7.30 20.70
N LYS A 324 -0.40 -8.16 21.61
CA LYS A 324 -1.47 -9.11 21.29
C LYS A 324 -2.78 -8.41 20.89
N PHE A 325 -3.12 -7.33 21.58
CA PHE A 325 -4.26 -6.51 21.21
C PHE A 325 -4.10 -5.85 19.83
N GLY A 326 -2.88 -5.44 19.47
CA GLY A 326 -2.56 -4.94 18.14
C GLY A 326 -2.78 -5.98 17.03
N GLN A 327 -2.41 -7.24 17.27
CA GLN A 327 -2.72 -8.34 16.36
C GLN A 327 -4.24 -8.49 16.16
N LEU A 328 -5.02 -8.51 17.24
CA LEU A 328 -6.49 -8.56 17.16
C LEU A 328 -7.08 -7.33 16.47
N THR A 329 -6.48 -6.15 16.62
CA THR A 329 -6.91 -4.92 15.94
C THR A 329 -6.72 -5.05 14.43
N TYR A 330 -5.61 -5.65 13.98
CA TYR A 330 -5.39 -5.95 12.56
C TYR A 330 -6.41 -6.95 12.04
N GLU A 331 -6.71 -7.98 12.81
CA GLU A 331 -7.71 -9.00 12.47
C GLU A 331 -9.12 -8.40 12.38
N MET A 332 -9.52 -7.62 13.39
CA MET A 332 -10.79 -6.89 13.43
C MET A 332 -10.93 -5.97 12.23
N TRP A 333 -9.87 -5.24 11.86
CA TRP A 333 -9.90 -4.34 10.70
C TRP A 333 -10.15 -5.08 9.38
N ARG A 334 -9.72 -6.34 9.25
CA ARG A 334 -10.04 -7.17 8.08
C ARG A 334 -11.44 -7.78 8.19
N ALA A 335 -11.87 -8.20 9.38
CA ALA A 335 -13.21 -8.74 9.60
C ALA A 335 -14.32 -7.73 9.27
N ILE A 336 -14.17 -6.46 9.66
CA ILE A 336 -15.16 -5.41 9.34
C ILE A 336 -15.20 -5.00 7.86
N ARG A 337 -14.25 -5.48 7.03
CA ARG A 337 -14.27 -5.27 5.57
C ARG A 337 -15.10 -6.32 4.84
N LEU A 338 -15.45 -7.42 5.51
CA LEU A 338 -16.37 -8.46 5.01
C LEU A 338 -17.82 -8.03 5.25
#